data_AF-A0A2M8GB99-F1
#
_entry.id   AF-A0A2M8GB99-F1
#
_cell.length_a   1.000
_cell.length_b   1.000
_cell.length_c   1.000
_cell.angle_alpha   90.00
_cell.angle_beta   90.00
_cell.angle_gamma   90.00
#
_symmetry.space_group_name_H-M   'P 1'
#
loop_
_entity.id
_entity.type
_entity.pdbx_description
1 polymer ?
#
loop_
_entity_poly.entity_id
_entity_poly.type
_entity_poly.pdbx_seq_one_letter_code
_entity_poly.pdbx_strand_id
1 'polypeptide(L)'
;MLIIDEASLMRLEIFAQLHTSSQFDMDSKPLLPIVLAGQNNPVDKLMFHTSRPLAPRIIGRSHLEGLKYKPMAEYIQHHMKIAGSKEQLFCDEAVLAIHQGSGGLLRRANLLAKGALMAAA
;
A
#
# COMPACT_ATOMS: atom_id res chain seq x y z
N MET A 1 13.38 -4.34 10.24
CA MET A 1 11.95 -4.40 9.89
C MET A 1 11.82 -5.24 8.65
N LEU A 2 10.96 -6.26 8.67
CA LEU A 2 10.67 -7.11 7.51
C LEU A 2 9.35 -6.67 6.90
N ILE A 3 9.35 -6.31 5.63
CA ILE A 3 8.12 -6.00 4.88
C ILE A 3 7.89 -7.14 3.90
N ILE A 4 6.72 -7.75 3.96
CA ILE A 4 6.30 -8.81 3.05
C ILE A 4 5.17 -8.24 2.21
N ASP A 5 5.48 -7.91 0.96
CA ASP A 5 4.47 -7.51 -0.03
C ASP A 5 3.77 -8.74 -0.60
N GLU A 6 2.51 -8.56 -1.01
CA GLU A 6 1.61 -9.62 -1.45
C GLU A 6 1.59 -10.85 -0.51
N ALA A 7 1.60 -10.61 0.81
CA ALA A 7 1.45 -11.62 1.84
C ALA A 7 0.18 -12.48 1.64
N SER A 8 -0.82 -11.93 0.93
CA SER A 8 -2.00 -12.64 0.45
C SER A 8 -1.71 -13.81 -0.51
N LEU A 9 -0.49 -13.97 -1.01
CA LEU A 9 -0.06 -15.10 -1.84
C LEU A 9 0.71 -16.17 -1.04
N MET A 10 1.15 -15.87 0.19
CA MET A 10 1.90 -16.83 1.00
C MET A 10 1.05 -18.04 1.39
N ARG A 11 1.70 -19.20 1.43
CA ARG A 11 1.11 -20.44 1.98
C ARG A 11 0.93 -20.31 3.49
N LEU A 12 -0.10 -20.96 4.03
CA LEU A 12 -0.44 -20.90 5.46
C LEU A 12 0.73 -21.32 6.37
N GLU A 13 1.50 -22.32 5.95
CA GLU A 13 2.68 -22.82 6.66
C GLU A 13 3.76 -21.76 6.86
N ILE A 14 3.89 -20.79 5.94
CA ILE A 14 4.89 -19.71 6.05
C ILE A 14 4.53 -18.78 7.20
N PHE A 15 3.24 -18.54 7.46
CA PHE A 15 2.82 -17.73 8.61
C PHE A 15 3.16 -18.42 9.94
N ALA A 16 3.09 -19.75 10.00
CA ALA A 16 3.53 -20.52 11.17
C ALA A 16 5.05 -20.41 11.38
N GLN A 17 5.84 -20.47 10.29
CA GLN A 17 7.30 -20.27 10.37
C GLN A 17 7.66 -18.84 10.80
N LEU A 18 6.93 -17.82 10.32
CA LEU A 18 7.12 -16.43 10.77
C LEU A 18 6.86 -16.28 12.27
N HIS A 19 5.87 -17.01 12.81
CA HIS A 19 5.64 -17.07 14.25
C HIS A 19 6.85 -17.64 14.99
N THR A 20 7.35 -18.82 14.58
CA THR A 20 8.54 -19.44 15.19
C THR A 20 9.77 -18.55 15.09
N SER A 21 10.03 -17.94 13.94
CA SER A 21 11.17 -17.02 13.75
C SER A 21 11.05 -15.73 14.58
N SER A 22 9.84 -15.33 14.96
CA SER A 22 9.62 -14.20 15.87
C SER A 22 9.77 -14.58 17.36
N GLN A 23 9.73 -15.89 17.68
CA GLN A 23 9.92 -16.47 19.01
C GLN A 23 11.40 -16.81 19.23
N PHE A 24 12.27 -15.82 19.18
CA PHE A 24 13.68 -16.04 19.49
C PHE A 24 13.88 -16.05 21.01
N ASP A 25 13.97 -17.24 21.59
CA ASP A 25 14.34 -17.47 23.00
C ASP A 25 15.85 -17.26 23.17
N MET A 26 16.32 -16.01 23.10
CA MET A 26 17.56 -15.53 23.73
C MET A 26 17.56 -14.00 23.79
N ASP A 27 17.08 -13.50 24.93
CA ASP A 27 17.29 -12.19 25.54
C ASP A 27 17.05 -10.90 24.72
N SER A 28 15.94 -10.26 25.13
CA SER A 28 15.80 -8.83 25.49
C SER A 28 15.07 -7.88 24.55
N LYS A 29 14.81 -8.18 23.27
CA LYS A 29 13.96 -7.31 22.41
C LYS A 29 13.19 -8.10 21.35
N PRO A 30 11.91 -7.79 21.05
CA PRO A 30 11.23 -8.32 19.88
C PRO A 30 11.96 -7.81 18.62
N LEU A 31 12.87 -8.63 18.09
CA LEU A 31 13.92 -8.18 17.18
C LEU A 31 13.45 -7.96 15.73
N LEU A 32 12.22 -8.35 15.39
CA LEU A 32 11.72 -8.25 14.02
C LEU A 32 10.30 -7.68 13.95
N PRO A 33 10.13 -6.34 13.84
CA PRO A 33 8.86 -5.79 13.40
C PRO A 33 8.57 -6.25 11.97
N ILE A 34 7.41 -6.89 11.76
CA ILE A 34 6.94 -7.43 10.48
C ILE A 34 5.74 -6.61 10.01
N VAL A 35 5.76 -6.16 8.75
CA VAL A 35 4.62 -5.56 8.07
C VAL A 35 4.19 -6.51 6.95
N LEU A 36 2.92 -6.93 6.98
CA LEU A 36 2.31 -7.76 5.96
C LEU A 36 1.40 -6.88 5.09
N ALA A 37 1.71 -6.78 3.80
CA ALA A 37 0.93 -6.02 2.82
C ALA A 37 0.35 -6.95 1.76
N GLY A 38 -0.77 -6.57 1.14
CA GLY A 38 -1.39 -7.35 0.07
C GLY A 38 -2.79 -6.82 -0.28
N GLN A 39 -3.32 -7.26 -1.42
CA GLN A 39 -4.61 -6.78 -1.94
C GLN A 39 -5.81 -7.29 -1.14
N ASN A 40 -5.78 -8.57 -0.74
CA ASN A 40 -6.76 -9.15 0.19
C ASN A 40 -6.22 -9.07 1.62
N ASN A 41 -7.13 -9.01 2.59
CA ASN A 41 -6.75 -8.93 3.99
C ASN A 41 -5.95 -10.18 4.41
N PRO A 42 -4.63 -10.08 4.67
CA PRO A 42 -3.83 -11.23 5.06
C PRO A 42 -4.31 -11.86 6.38
N VAL A 43 -5.05 -11.09 7.18
CA VAL A 43 -5.66 -11.55 8.44
C VAL A 43 -6.70 -12.63 8.19
N ASP A 44 -7.37 -12.66 7.04
CA ASP A 44 -8.34 -13.72 6.72
C ASP A 44 -7.63 -15.08 6.64
N LYS A 45 -6.39 -15.09 6.17
CA LYS A 45 -5.53 -16.29 6.19
C LYS A 45 -5.08 -16.69 7.59
N LEU A 46 -5.16 -15.81 8.58
CA LEU A 46 -4.80 -16.09 9.98
C LEU A 46 -5.96 -16.68 10.78
N MET A 47 -7.15 -16.78 10.17
CA MET A 47 -8.31 -17.47 10.75
C MET A 47 -8.21 -19.00 10.64
N PHE A 48 -7.26 -19.51 9.84
CA PHE A 48 -7.02 -20.95 9.70
C PHE A 48 -6.19 -21.51 10.87
N HIS A 49 -6.48 -22.74 11.26
CA HIS A 49 -5.86 -23.41 12.42
C HIS A 49 -4.33 -23.46 12.35
N THR A 50 -3.75 -23.62 11.16
CA THR A 50 -2.29 -23.71 10.96
C THR A 50 -1.54 -22.38 11.10
N SER A 51 -2.21 -21.25 10.87
CA SER A 51 -1.64 -19.90 10.88
C SER A 51 -2.11 -19.05 12.08
N ARG A 52 -3.10 -19.56 12.83
CA ARG A 52 -3.67 -18.95 14.03
C ARG A 52 -2.65 -18.50 15.10
N PRO A 53 -1.50 -19.17 15.33
CA PRO A 53 -0.52 -18.71 16.32
C PRO A 53 0.04 -17.31 16.05
N LEU A 54 0.05 -16.85 14.79
CA LEU A 54 0.49 -15.51 14.43
C LEU A 54 -0.60 -14.44 14.67
N ALA A 55 -1.88 -14.83 14.72
CA ALA A 55 -3.00 -13.89 14.82
C ALA A 55 -2.95 -12.97 16.07
N PRO A 56 -2.66 -13.47 17.29
CA PRO A 56 -2.58 -12.62 18.49
C PRO A 56 -1.41 -11.61 18.47
N ARG A 57 -0.45 -11.77 17.55
CA ARG A 57 0.72 -10.90 17.42
C ARG A 57 0.49 -9.71 16.49
N ILE A 58 -0.68 -9.62 15.84
CA ILE A 58 -1.04 -8.46 15.02
C ILE A 58 -1.45 -7.31 15.93
N ILE A 59 -0.58 -6.30 16.03
CA ILE A 59 -0.79 -5.14 16.90
C ILE A 59 -1.59 -4.04 16.20
N GLY A 60 -1.62 -4.04 14.86
CA GLY A 60 -2.34 -3.04 14.07
C GLY A 60 -2.76 -3.58 12.71
N ARG A 61 -3.90 -3.08 12.23
CA ARG A 61 -4.39 -3.29 10.88
C ARG A 61 -4.78 -1.95 10.30
N SER A 62 -4.47 -1.74 9.02
CA SER A 62 -4.88 -0.55 8.29
C SER A 62 -5.30 -0.97 6.89
N HIS A 63 -6.36 -0.37 6.38
CA HIS A 63 -6.80 -0.52 5.01
C HIS A 63 -6.44 0.77 4.26
N LEU A 64 -5.67 0.64 3.18
CA LEU A 64 -5.31 1.78 2.35
C LEU A 64 -6.49 2.10 1.41
N GLU A 65 -7.25 3.11 1.77
CA GLU A 65 -8.31 3.65 0.93
C GLU A 65 -7.75 4.55 -0.18
N GLY A 66 -8.54 4.76 -1.23
CA GLY A 66 -8.22 5.75 -2.26
C GLY A 66 -8.07 7.15 -1.66
N LEU A 67 -7.13 7.92 -2.21
CA LEU A 67 -6.94 9.30 -1.78
C LEU A 67 -8.20 10.13 -1.98
N LYS A 68 -8.44 11.06 -1.06
CA LYS A 68 -9.40 12.15 -1.26
C LYS A 68 -8.85 13.17 -2.25
N TYR A 69 -9.72 14.06 -2.74
CA TYR A 69 -9.38 15.06 -3.74
C TYR A 69 -8.15 15.91 -3.38
N LYS A 70 -8.13 16.50 -2.17
CA LYS A 70 -7.04 17.39 -1.76
C LYS A 70 -5.66 16.69 -1.74
N PRO A 71 -5.50 15.51 -1.08
CA PRO A 71 -4.27 14.73 -1.19
C PRO A 71 -3.92 14.31 -2.63
N MET A 72 -4.92 14.06 -3.48
CA MET A 72 -4.68 13.75 -4.90
C MET A 72 -4.12 14.95 -5.67
N ALA A 73 -4.62 16.17 -5.41
CA ALA A 73 -4.09 17.38 -6.00
C ALA A 73 -2.63 17.62 -5.58
N GLU A 74 -2.34 17.48 -4.29
CA GLU A 74 -0.99 17.56 -3.74
C GLU A 74 -0.06 16.48 -4.33
N TYR A 75 -0.57 15.26 -4.50
CA TYR A 75 0.13 14.14 -5.12
C TYR A 75 0.52 14.43 -6.58
N ILE A 76 -0.43 14.88 -7.41
CA ILE A 76 -0.17 15.22 -8.82
C ILE A 76 0.81 16.39 -8.90
N GLN A 77 0.61 17.44 -8.10
CA GLN A 77 1.52 18.59 -8.07
C GLN A 77 2.94 18.18 -7.67
N HIS A 78 3.08 17.31 -6.68
CA HIS A 78 4.37 16.78 -6.25
C HIS A 78 5.05 15.99 -7.38
N HIS A 79 4.32 15.13 -8.08
CA HIS A 79 4.85 14.37 -9.22
C HIS A 79 5.27 15.27 -10.38
N MET A 80 4.52 16.35 -10.67
CA MET A 80 4.89 17.33 -11.68
C MET A 80 6.19 18.07 -11.31
N LYS A 81 6.37 18.42 -10.04
CA LYS A 81 7.61 19.02 -9.53
C LYS A 81 8.81 18.08 -9.69
N ILE A 82 8.64 16.78 -9.38
CA ILE A 82 9.70 15.77 -9.57
C ILE A 82 10.06 15.63 -11.05
N ALA A 83 9.06 15.68 -11.95
CA ALA A 83 9.28 15.65 -13.39
C ALA A 83 9.95 16.92 -13.95
N GLY A 84 10.18 17.94 -13.11
CA GLY A 84 10.83 19.20 -13.51
C GLY A 84 9.89 20.22 -14.15
N SER A 85 8.57 19.99 -14.12
CA SER A 85 7.62 20.99 -14.62
C SER A 85 7.65 22.23 -13.73
N LYS A 86 7.87 23.40 -14.35
CA LYS A 86 7.76 24.71 -13.70
C LYS A 86 6.37 25.33 -13.84
N GLU A 87 5.55 24.76 -14.72
CA GLU A 87 4.21 25.23 -15.04
C GLU A 87 3.16 24.28 -14.49
N GLN A 88 1.97 24.83 -14.26
CA GLN A 88 0.80 24.07 -13.85
C GLN A 88 0.14 23.44 -15.09
N LEU A 89 0.54 22.20 -15.40
CA LEU A 89 0.03 21.46 -16.57
C LEU A 89 -1.38 20.90 -16.37
N PHE A 90 -1.84 20.77 -15.13
CA PHE A 90 -3.17 20.30 -14.78
C PHE A 90 -3.96 21.41 -14.07
N CYS A 91 -5.07 21.83 -14.67
CA CYS A 91 -6.06 22.67 -14.02
C CYS A 91 -6.87 21.86 -12.98
N ASP A 92 -7.60 22.54 -12.11
CA ASP A 92 -8.37 21.89 -11.04
C ASP A 92 -9.43 20.93 -11.58
N GLU A 93 -10.06 21.24 -12.71
CA GLU A 93 -11.02 20.36 -13.38
C GLU A 93 -10.36 19.08 -13.89
N ALA A 94 -9.12 19.16 -14.39
CA ALA A 94 -8.37 18.00 -14.84
C ALA A 94 -7.95 17.12 -13.65
N VAL A 95 -7.52 17.74 -12.54
CA VAL A 95 -7.21 17.03 -11.29
C VAL A 95 -8.46 16.33 -10.74
N LEU A 96 -9.62 17.00 -10.78
CA LEU A 96 -10.90 16.42 -10.36
C LEU A 96 -11.30 15.23 -11.24
N ALA A 97 -11.17 15.35 -12.56
CA ALA A 97 -11.44 14.26 -13.49
C ALA A 97 -10.50 13.06 -13.26
N ILE A 98 -9.22 13.30 -13.00
CA ILE A 98 -8.25 12.25 -12.65
C ILE A 98 -8.63 11.59 -11.32
N HIS A 99 -9.01 12.37 -10.30
CA HIS A 99 -9.43 11.84 -9.00
C HIS A 99 -10.66 10.93 -9.13
N GLN A 100 -11.71 11.40 -9.81
CA GLN A 100 -12.93 10.64 -10.04
C GLN A 100 -12.68 9.41 -10.92
N GLY A 101 -11.96 9.56 -12.03
CA GLY A 101 -11.64 8.47 -12.96
C GLY A 101 -10.71 7.39 -12.38
N SER A 102 -9.88 7.76 -11.40
CA SER A 102 -9.01 6.82 -10.68
C SER A 102 -9.67 6.17 -9.47
N GLY A 103 -10.76 6.76 -8.95
CA GLY A 103 -11.34 6.38 -7.67
C GLY A 103 -10.40 6.66 -6.48
N GLY A 104 -9.51 7.66 -6.61
CA GLY A 104 -8.47 7.96 -5.62
C GLY A 104 -7.28 7.00 -5.63
N LEU A 105 -7.25 5.99 -6.51
CA LEU A 105 -6.16 5.01 -6.58
C LEU A 105 -4.96 5.59 -7.35
N LEU A 106 -3.83 5.75 -6.65
CA LEU A 106 -2.60 6.37 -7.18
C LEU A 106 -2.14 5.77 -8.52
N ARG A 107 -2.13 4.44 -8.64
CA ARG A 107 -1.71 3.77 -9.88
C ARG A 107 -2.58 4.13 -11.07
N ARG A 108 -3.90 4.24 -10.88
CA ARG A 108 -4.84 4.65 -11.93
C ARG A 108 -4.71 6.15 -12.21
N ALA A 109 -4.53 6.97 -11.17
CA ALA A 109 -4.32 8.40 -11.33
C ALA A 109 -3.08 8.69 -12.19
N ASN A 110 -1.97 7.98 -11.95
CA ASN A 110 -0.76 8.09 -12.77
C ASN A 110 -0.98 7.70 -14.22
N LEU A 111 -1.75 6.64 -14.47
CA LEU A 111 -2.06 6.20 -15.82
C LEU A 111 -2.88 7.26 -16.57
N LEU A 112 -3.91 7.82 -15.91
CA LEU A 112 -4.74 8.88 -16.48
C LEU A 112 -3.94 10.15 -16.73
N ALA A 113 -3.15 10.60 -15.75
CA ALA A 113 -2.31 11.78 -15.88
C ALA A 113 -1.29 11.64 -17.01
N LYS A 114 -0.58 10.50 -17.07
CA LYS A 114 0.36 10.22 -18.16
C LYS A 114 -0.34 10.18 -19.52
N GLY A 115 -1.50 9.53 -19.60
CA GLY A 115 -2.30 9.46 -20.83
C GLY A 115 -2.75 10.85 -21.30
N ALA A 116 -3.19 11.71 -20.39
CA ALA A 116 -3.56 13.09 -20.70
C ALA A 116 -2.38 13.91 -21.23
N LEU A 117 -1.21 13.81 -20.61
CA LEU A 117 0.00 14.50 -21.08
C LEU A 117 0.43 14.02 -22.47
N MET A 118 0.35 12.71 -22.74
CA MET A 118 0.68 12.16 -24.05
C MET A 118 -0.31 12.56 -25.14
N ALA A 119 -1.59 12.71 -24.82
CA ALA A 119 -2.62 13.11 -25.78
C ALA A 119 -2.58 14.62 -26.11
N ALA A 120 -1.99 15.43 -25.23
CA ALA A 120 -1.83 16.88 -25.41
C ALA A 120 -0.53 17.27 -26.12
N ALA A 121 0.40 16.33 -26.32
CA ALA A 121 1.68 16.52 -27.02
C ALA A 121 1.51 16.36 -28.53
#